data_AF-X0XSM0-F1
#
_entry.id   AF-X0XSM0-F1
#
_cell.length_a   1.000
_cell.length_b   1.000
_cell.length_c   1.000
_cell.angle_alpha   90.00
_cell.angle_beta   90.00
_cell.angle_gamma   90.00
#
_symmetry.space_group_name_H-M   'P 1'
#
loop_
_entity.id
_entity.type
_entity.pdbx_description
1 polymer ?
#
loop_
_entity_poly.entity_id
_entity_poly.type
_entity_poly.pdbx_seq_one_letter_code
_entity_poly.pdbx_strand_id
1 'polypeptide(L)'
;LGLPKISDRLAEVARPLLDDAEGEEAERKSIALAAFGWNLAVLPEEEREKELSEIAGKLALDDPADRSILRDILVRMIARKNSLFPDDNRLIASYDLSYRDGNLHLLVASIVSSGRKAVQTDAPQEE
;
A
#
# COMPACT_ATOMS: atom_id res chain seq x y z
N LEU A 1 24.21 8.69 -2.80
CA LEU A 1 23.55 7.83 -1.79
C LEU A 1 22.29 7.27 -2.42
N GLY A 2 22.14 5.95 -2.49
CA GLY A 2 20.94 5.31 -3.05
C GLY A 2 19.74 5.55 -2.14
N LEU A 3 18.52 5.49 -2.70
CA LEU A 3 17.30 5.52 -1.90
C LEU A 3 17.27 4.31 -0.94
N PRO A 4 16.74 4.46 0.28
CA PRO A 4 16.53 3.34 1.19
C PRO A 4 15.71 2.21 0.53
N LYS A 5 16.00 0.97 0.94
CA LYS A 5 15.31 -0.21 0.41
C LYS A 5 13.82 -0.09 0.66
N ILE A 6 13.03 -0.33 -0.38
CA ILE A 6 11.58 -0.29 -0.26
C ILE A 6 11.07 -1.47 0.59
N SER A 7 11.79 -2.60 0.64
CA SER A 7 11.48 -3.72 1.53
C SER A 7 11.40 -3.28 2.99
N ASP A 8 12.38 -2.50 3.45
CA ASP A 8 12.46 -2.08 4.85
C ASP A 8 11.34 -1.09 5.17
N ARG A 9 11.02 -0.19 4.22
CA ARG A 9 9.92 0.76 4.35
C ARG A 9 8.56 0.06 4.33
N LEU A 10 8.38 -0.95 3.47
CA LEU A 10 7.15 -1.73 3.39
C LEU A 10 6.94 -2.55 4.66
N ALA A 11 8.00 -3.21 5.16
CA ALA A 11 7.96 -3.94 6.43
C ALA A 11 7.61 -3.01 7.58
N GLU A 12 8.16 -1.79 7.60
CA GLU A 12 7.77 -0.79 8.58
C GLU A 12 6.28 -0.45 8.42
N VAL A 13 5.78 -0.08 7.24
CA VAL A 13 4.34 0.17 7.05
C VAL A 13 3.47 -1.00 7.54
N ALA A 14 3.86 -2.24 7.24
CA ALA A 14 3.15 -3.46 7.62
C ALA A 14 3.24 -3.81 9.12
N ARG A 15 4.16 -3.21 9.88
CA ARG A 15 4.53 -3.64 11.24
C ARG A 15 3.34 -3.87 12.18
N PRO A 16 2.32 -3.00 12.28
CA PRO A 16 1.17 -3.28 13.14
C PRO A 16 0.42 -4.56 12.76
N LEU A 17 0.35 -4.90 11.47
CA LEU A 17 -0.27 -6.14 11.01
C LEU A 17 0.65 -7.36 11.17
N LEU A 18 1.98 -7.15 11.18
CA LEU A 18 2.95 -8.22 11.41
C LEU A 18 3.06 -8.57 12.89
N ASP A 19 2.98 -7.57 13.77
CA ASP A 19 3.04 -7.76 15.22
C ASP A 19 1.84 -8.60 15.73
N ASP A 20 0.69 -8.51 15.05
CA ASP A 20 -0.52 -9.30 15.34
C ASP A 20 -0.63 -10.59 14.49
N ALA A 21 0.29 -10.84 13.56
CA ALA A 21 0.22 -11.98 12.65
C ALA A 21 0.71 -13.26 13.33
N GLU A 22 -0.12 -14.31 13.27
CA GLU A 22 0.24 -15.63 13.78
C GLU A 22 0.57 -16.59 12.63
N GLY A 23 1.86 -16.75 12.37
CA GLY A 23 2.40 -17.70 11.40
C GLY A 23 2.47 -17.19 9.97
N GLU A 24 3.10 -17.99 9.11
CA GLU A 24 3.59 -17.51 7.82
C GLU A 24 2.49 -17.00 6.88
N GLU A 25 1.30 -17.61 6.91
CA GLU A 25 0.18 -17.19 6.08
C GLU A 25 -0.37 -15.82 6.49
N ALA A 26 -0.49 -15.58 7.79
CA ALA A 26 -0.94 -14.30 8.33
C ALA A 26 0.08 -13.19 7.99
N GLU A 27 1.38 -13.46 8.17
CA GLU A 27 2.45 -12.52 7.81
C GLU A 27 2.42 -12.19 6.30
N ARG A 28 2.18 -13.19 5.45
CA ARG A 28 2.10 -13.01 4.00
C ARG A 28 0.90 -12.12 3.62
N LYS A 29 -0.25 -12.29 4.29
CA LYS A 29 -1.43 -11.41 4.12
C LYS A 29 -1.15 -9.99 4.62
N SER A 30 -0.45 -9.84 5.74
CA SER A 30 -0.06 -8.53 6.30
C SER A 30 0.80 -7.73 5.32
N ILE A 31 1.81 -8.37 4.70
CA ILE A 31 2.63 -7.74 3.65
C ILE A 31 1.79 -7.41 2.41
N ALA A 32 0.88 -8.31 2.00
CA ALA A 32 0.00 -8.06 0.86
C ALA A 32 -0.87 -6.81 1.04
N LEU A 33 -1.51 -6.67 2.20
CA LEU A 33 -2.35 -5.54 2.55
C LEU A 33 -1.55 -4.24 2.65
N ALA A 34 -0.35 -4.29 3.25
CA ALA A 34 0.54 -3.15 3.31
C ALA A 34 1.03 -2.72 1.92
N ALA A 35 1.34 -3.67 1.03
CA ALA A 35 1.78 -3.37 -0.33
C ALA A 35 0.65 -2.73 -1.15
N PHE A 36 -0.57 -3.21 -0.96
CA PHE A 36 -1.74 -2.62 -1.60
C PHE A 36 -2.02 -1.21 -1.09
N GLY A 37 -2.05 -1.02 0.24
CA GLY A 37 -2.19 0.29 0.87
C GLY A 37 -1.08 1.27 0.48
N TRP A 38 0.15 0.79 0.32
CA TRP A 38 1.26 1.59 -0.20
C TRP A 38 0.99 2.11 -1.61
N ASN A 39 0.58 1.23 -2.54
CA ASN A 39 0.28 1.63 -3.92
C ASN A 39 -0.90 2.60 -3.98
N LEU A 40 -1.96 2.36 -3.20
CA LEU A 40 -3.10 3.29 -3.08
C LEU A 40 -2.68 4.68 -2.59
N ALA A 41 -1.69 4.77 -1.70
CA ALA A 41 -1.18 6.04 -1.20
C ALA A 41 -0.40 6.84 -2.25
N VAL A 42 0.07 6.21 -3.32
CA VAL A 42 0.76 6.86 -4.45
C VAL A 42 -0.24 7.37 -5.49
N LEU A 43 -1.43 6.78 -5.58
CA LEU A 43 -2.47 7.19 -6.54
C LEU A 43 -3.06 8.56 -6.19
N PRO A 44 -3.56 9.31 -7.21
CA PRO A 44 -4.46 10.43 -6.99
C PRO A 44 -5.66 10.05 -6.13
N GLU A 45 -6.22 11.00 -5.38
CA GLU A 45 -7.30 10.76 -4.44
C GLU A 45 -8.55 10.15 -5.07
N GLU A 46 -8.93 10.62 -6.25
CA GLU A 46 -10.08 10.12 -7.00
C GLU A 46 -9.91 8.65 -7.41
N GLU A 47 -8.72 8.28 -7.91
CA GLU A 47 -8.38 6.90 -8.27
C GLU A 47 -8.29 6.00 -7.03
N ARG A 48 -7.76 6.52 -5.93
CA ARG A 48 -7.65 5.80 -4.66
C ARG A 48 -9.02 5.41 -4.10
N GLU A 49 -9.98 6.34 -4.07
CA GLU A 49 -11.32 6.05 -3.56
C GLU A 49 -12.06 5.02 -4.44
N LYS A 50 -11.89 5.13 -5.76
CA LYS A 50 -12.40 4.14 -6.70
C LYS A 50 -11.83 2.74 -6.39
N GLU A 51 -10.51 2.60 -6.29
CA GLU A 51 -9.88 1.30 -5.99
C GLU A 51 -10.28 0.75 -4.62
N LEU A 52 -10.41 1.61 -3.60
CA LEU A 52 -10.92 1.21 -2.28
C LEU A 52 -12.38 0.74 -2.30
N SER A 53 -13.20 1.22 -3.23
CA SER A 53 -14.58 0.74 -3.40
C SER A 53 -14.64 -0.59 -4.14
N GLU A 54 -13.71 -0.84 -5.06
CA GLU A 54 -13.69 -2.04 -5.91
C GLU A 54 -13.01 -3.24 -5.24
N ILE A 55 -12.05 -3.02 -4.33
CA ILE A 55 -11.25 -4.09 -3.69
C ILE A 55 -12.13 -5.13 -2.97
N ALA A 56 -13.22 -4.66 -2.35
CA ALA A 56 -14.20 -5.50 -1.68
C ALA A 56 -14.87 -6.49 -2.65
N GLY A 57 -15.21 -6.03 -3.85
CA GLY A 57 -15.78 -6.87 -4.90
C GLY A 57 -14.74 -7.84 -5.49
N LYS A 58 -13.49 -7.41 -5.63
CA LYS A 58 -12.38 -8.23 -6.16
C LYS A 58 -12.03 -9.40 -5.23
N LEU A 59 -12.19 -9.23 -3.93
CA LEU A 59 -11.92 -10.27 -2.92
C LEU A 59 -13.12 -11.16 -2.62
N ALA A 60 -14.24 -11.01 -3.34
CA ALA A 60 -15.48 -11.75 -3.11
C ALA A 60 -15.91 -11.74 -1.62
N LEU A 61 -15.68 -10.61 -0.95
CA LEU A 61 -16.12 -10.43 0.43
C LEU A 61 -17.62 -10.13 0.44
N ASP A 62 -18.41 -11.16 0.69
CA ASP A 62 -19.87 -11.06 0.69
C ASP A 62 -20.38 -10.30 1.93
N ASP A 63 -19.71 -10.44 3.07
CA ASP A 63 -20.09 -9.79 4.33
C ASP A 63 -19.74 -8.29 4.32
N PRO A 64 -20.71 -7.37 4.55
CA PRO A 64 -20.44 -5.95 4.76
C PRO A 64 -19.42 -5.65 5.87
N ALA A 65 -19.39 -6.44 6.94
CA ALA A 65 -18.46 -6.25 8.06
C ALA A 65 -17.01 -6.49 7.62
N ASP A 66 -16.75 -7.59 6.91
CA ASP A 66 -15.41 -7.91 6.39
C ASP A 66 -14.92 -6.85 5.41
N ARG A 67 -15.82 -6.32 4.57
CA ARG A 67 -15.51 -5.21 3.66
C ARG A 67 -15.12 -3.94 4.42
N SER A 68 -15.84 -3.61 5.49
CA SER A 68 -15.51 -2.46 6.34
C SER A 68 -14.16 -2.64 7.03
N ILE A 69 -13.90 -3.82 7.60
CA ILE A 69 -12.64 -4.14 8.27
C ILE A 69 -11.46 -4.01 7.30
N LEU A 70 -11.58 -4.56 6.10
CA LEU A 70 -10.56 -4.43 5.07
C LEU A 70 -10.31 -2.97 4.70
N ARG A 71 -11.38 -2.19 4.48
CA ARG A 71 -11.26 -0.76 4.15
C ARG A 71 -10.51 -0.02 5.25
N ASP A 72 -10.85 -0.26 6.51
CA ASP A 72 -10.19 0.37 7.65
C ASP A 72 -8.70 0.00 7.74
N ILE A 73 -8.36 -1.26 7.46
CA ILE A 73 -6.96 -1.70 7.39
C ILE A 73 -6.21 -0.92 6.30
N LEU A 74 -6.77 -0.84 5.09
CA LEU A 74 -6.12 -0.16 3.97
C LEU A 74 -5.96 1.34 4.23
N VAL A 75 -6.98 2.00 4.77
CA VAL A 75 -6.91 3.42 5.17
C VAL A 75 -5.80 3.64 6.20
N ARG A 76 -5.65 2.75 7.19
CA ARG A 76 -4.55 2.80 8.15
C ARG A 76 -3.18 2.63 7.47
N MET A 77 -3.05 1.70 6.52
CA MET A 77 -1.79 1.50 5.78
C MET A 77 -1.43 2.72 4.93
N ILE A 78 -2.41 3.33 4.26
CA ILE A 78 -2.23 4.56 3.47
C ILE A 78 -1.76 5.71 4.37
N ALA A 79 -2.45 5.94 5.49
CA ALA A 79 -2.08 6.99 6.44
C ALA A 79 -0.67 6.78 6.99
N ARG A 80 -0.32 5.53 7.34
CA ARG A 80 1.00 5.18 7.86
C ARG A 80 2.10 5.35 6.81
N LYS A 81 1.87 4.95 5.56
CA LYS A 81 2.79 5.21 4.44
C LYS A 81 3.03 6.72 4.28
N ASN A 82 1.96 7.51 4.22
CA ASN A 82 2.07 8.97 4.04
C ASN A 82 2.76 9.66 5.22
N SER A 83 2.57 9.18 6.45
CA SER A 83 3.23 9.73 7.62
C SER A 83 4.72 9.41 7.69
N LEU A 84 5.12 8.19 7.31
CA LEU A 84 6.51 7.73 7.43
C LEU A 84 7.35 8.07 6.20
N PHE A 85 6.75 7.98 5.01
CA PHE A 85 7.44 8.05 3.72
C PHE A 85 6.64 8.90 2.70
N PRO A 86 6.38 10.18 3.01
CA PRO A 86 5.55 11.06 2.15
C PRO A 86 6.11 11.22 0.74
N ASP A 87 7.44 11.24 0.60
CA ASP A 87 8.12 11.50 -0.68
C ASP A 87 8.40 10.23 -1.51
N ASP A 88 8.10 9.04 -0.99
CA ASP A 88 8.33 7.79 -1.71
C ASP A 88 7.15 7.45 -2.62
N ASN A 89 7.28 7.82 -3.89
CA ASN A 89 6.26 7.61 -4.93
C ASN A 89 6.54 6.37 -5.80
N ARG A 90 7.38 5.46 -5.32
CA ARG A 90 7.59 4.18 -5.99
C ARG A 90 6.37 3.30 -5.83
N LEU A 91 5.95 2.64 -6.90
CA LEU A 91 4.94 1.60 -6.86
C LEU A 91 5.61 0.25 -6.61
N ILE A 92 4.99 -0.59 -5.78
CA ILE A 92 5.38 -1.98 -5.59
C ILE A 92 4.83 -2.78 -6.77
N ALA A 93 5.72 -3.34 -7.57
CA ALA A 93 5.37 -4.19 -8.71
C ALA A 93 5.20 -5.65 -8.31
N SER A 94 6.06 -6.14 -7.42
CA SER A 94 5.97 -7.46 -6.83
C SER A 94 6.77 -7.53 -5.54
N TYR A 95 6.47 -8.53 -4.73
CA TYR A 95 7.24 -8.87 -3.54
C TYR A 95 7.34 -10.39 -3.41
N ASP A 96 8.38 -10.83 -2.72
CA ASP A 96 8.55 -12.22 -2.30
C ASP A 96 8.88 -12.28 -0.82
N LEU A 97 8.31 -13.28 -0.15
CA LEU A 97 8.44 -13.51 1.27
C LEU A 97 9.03 -14.90 1.48
N SER A 98 10.17 -14.97 2.15
CA SER A 98 10.88 -16.22 2.45
C SER A 98 11.37 -16.24 3.89
N TYR A 99 11.52 -17.43 4.46
CA TYR A 99 12.08 -17.60 5.80
C TYR A 99 13.46 -18.22 5.69
N ARG A 100 14.46 -17.62 6.34
CA ARG A 100 15.82 -18.17 6.44
C ARG A 100 16.27 -18.08 7.87
N ASP A 101 16.71 -19.20 8.43
CA ASP A 101 17.15 -19.31 9.82
C ASP A 101 16.11 -18.78 10.83
N GLY A 102 14.82 -18.98 10.54
CA GLY A 102 13.70 -18.49 11.36
C GLY A 102 13.39 -17.00 11.22
N ASN A 103 14.07 -16.28 10.33
CA ASN A 103 13.85 -14.85 10.10
C ASN A 103 13.08 -14.61 8.81
N LEU A 104 12.16 -13.64 8.86
CA LEU A 104 11.42 -13.15 7.72
C LEU A 104 12.34 -12.35 6.78
N HIS A 105 12.39 -12.75 5.51
CA HIS A 105 13.10 -12.05 4.44
C HIS A 105 12.12 -11.57 3.39
N LEU A 106 12.03 -10.24 3.26
CA LEU A 106 11.18 -9.56 2.29
C LEU A 106 12.01 -9.00 1.13
N LEU A 107 11.72 -9.46 -0.08
CA LEU A 107 12.23 -8.89 -1.32
C LEU A 107 11.11 -8.10 -1.99
N VAL A 108 11.42 -6.92 -2.52
CA VAL A 108 10.43 -6.07 -3.19
C VAL A 108 11.03 -5.50 -4.47
N ALA A 109 10.30 -5.68 -5.57
CA ALA A 109 10.55 -4.98 -6.82
C ALA A 109 9.64 -3.75 -6.89
N SER A 110 10.22 -2.61 -7.28
CA SER A 110 9.49 -1.35 -7.36
C SER A 110 9.76 -0.62 -8.65
N ILE A 111 8.77 0.12 -9.13
CA ILE A 111 8.87 0.99 -10.30
C ILE A 111 8.77 2.43 -9.81
N VAL A 112 9.65 3.29 -10.33
CA VAL A 112 9.54 4.73 -10.11
C VAL A 112 8.44 5.25 -11.03
N SER A 113 7.37 5.79 -10.47
CA SER A 113 6.38 6.52 -11.27
C SER A 113 7.03 7.83 -11.71
N SER A 114 7.41 7.92 -12.99
CA SER A 114 7.85 9.16 -13.63
C SER A 114 6.66 10.12 -13.68
N GLY A 115 6.43 10.86 -12.61
CA GLY A 115 5.17 11.56 -12.37
C GLY A 115 4.76 12.52 -13.49
N ARG A 116 3.46 12.50 -13.82
CA ARG A 116 2.70 13.73 -14.09
C ARG A 116 1.64 13.85 -13.00
N LYS A 117 1.91 14.65 -11.96
CA LYS A 117 0.80 15.31 -11.27
C LYS A 117 0.30 16.39 -12.23
N ALA A 118 -0.79 16.11 -12.94
CA ALA A 118 -1.51 17.15 -13.66
C ALA A 118 -2.17 18.03 -12.59
N VAL A 119 -1.57 19.18 -12.29
CA VAL A 119 -2.31 20.30 -11.70
C VAL A 119 -3.07 20.91 -12.87
N GLN A 120 -4.34 20.53 -13.03
CA GLN A 120 -5.26 21.27 -13.88
C GLN A 120 -5.76 22.46 -13.07
N THR A 121 -5.02 23.57 -13.14
CA THR A 121 -5.56 24.88 -12.78
C THR A 121 -6.34 25.36 -14.00
N ASP A 122 -7.64 25.09 -14.03
CA ASP A 122 -8.53 25.88 -14.89
C ASP A 122 -8.69 27.24 -14.20
N ALA A 123 -7.94 28.22 -14.68
CA ALA A 123 -8.24 29.62 -14.45
C ALA A 123 -9.55 29.97 -15.18
N PRO A 124 -10.38 30.86 -14.63
CA PRO A 124 -11.66 31.22 -15.25
C PRO A 124 -11.42 31.89 -16.61
N GLN A 125 -12.13 31.43 -17.63
CA GLN A 125 -12.26 32.12 -18.91
C GLN A 125 -13.10 33.38 -18.66
N GLU A 126 -12.45 34.53 -18.58
CA GLU A 126 -13.09 35.82 -18.88
C GLU A 126 -12.98 36.04 -20.38
N GLU A 127 -14.13 36.08 -21.07
CA GLU A 127 -14.45 37.00 -22.17
C GLU A 127 -15.97 36.96 -22.46
#